data_AF-A0A3C1XT65-F1
#
_entry.id   AF-A0A3C1XT65-F1
#
_cell.length_a   1.000
_cell.length_b   1.000
_cell.length_c   1.000
_cell.angle_alpha   90.00
_cell.angle_beta   90.00
_cell.angle_gamma   90.00
#
_symmetry.space_group_name_H-M   'P 1'
#
loop_
_entity.id
_entity.type
_entity.pdbx_description
1 polymer ?
#
loop_
_entity_poly.entity_id
_entity_poly.type
_entity_poly.pdbx_seq_one_letter_code
_entity_poly.pdbx_strand_id
1 'polypeptide(L)' 'MNNESLDQVYTSMAQALTRVGEARAPLFLSILGLSLLSRLPCAQDALALLAQAEAASLEDGAMANYPASSSAGADPARPT' A
#
# COMPACT_ATOMS: atom_id res chain seq x y z
N MET A 1 2.15 -16.61 -13.65
CA MET A 1 1.14 -17.09 -12.69
C MET A 1 -0.22 -16.65 -13.21
N ASN A 2 -1.26 -17.49 -13.17
CA ASN A 2 -2.60 -17.11 -13.65
C ASN A 2 -3.35 -16.29 -12.59
N ASN A 3 -4.35 -15.51 -12.99
CA ASN A 3 -5.16 -14.68 -12.09
C ASN A 3 -5.81 -15.49 -10.96
N GLU A 4 -6.30 -16.70 -11.27
CA GLU A 4 -6.92 -17.60 -10.27
C GLU A 4 -5.91 -18.05 -9.20
N SER A 5 -4.67 -18.33 -9.59
CA SER A 5 -3.62 -18.70 -8.63
C SER A 5 -3.21 -17.51 -7.76
N LEU A 6 -3.23 -16.29 -8.30
CA LEU A 6 -2.98 -15.06 -7.54
C LEU A 6 -4.10 -14.80 -6.53
N ASP A 7 -5.36 -14.93 -6.94
CA ASP A 7 -6.52 -14.77 -6.05
C ASP A 7 -6.50 -15.76 -4.89
N GLN A 8 -6.16 -17.03 -5.18
CA GLN A 8 -6.02 -18.05 -4.14
C GLN A 8 -4.90 -17.72 -3.15
N VAL A 9 -3.74 -17.26 -3.63
CA VAL A 9 -2.61 -16.88 -2.76
C VAL A 9 -2.95 -15.65 -1.93
N TYR A 10 -3.62 -14.66 -2.53
CA TYR A 10 -4.08 -13.46 -1.83
C TYR A 10 -5.10 -13.80 -0.74
N THR A 11 -6.10 -14.62 -1.05
CA THR A 11 -7.11 -15.10 -0.09
C THR A 11 -6.44 -15.86 1.07
N SER A 12 -5.48 -16.74 0.76
CA SER A 12 -4.75 -17.51 1.77
C SER A 12 -3.92 -16.61 2.69
N MET A 13 -3.31 -15.55 2.13
CA MET A 13 -2.58 -14.54 2.88
C MET A 13 -3.50 -13.73 3.81
N ALA A 14 -4.66 -13.28 3.32
CA ALA A 14 -5.64 -12.56 4.12
C ALA A 14 -6.12 -13.41 5.31
N GLN A 15 -6.45 -14.69 5.08
CA GLN A 15 -6.81 -15.61 6.14
C GLN A 15 -5.68 -15.83 7.16
N ALA A 16 -4.43 -15.90 6.69
CA ALA A 16 -3.28 -16.01 7.59
C ALA A 16 -3.12 -14.75 8.47
N LEU A 17 -3.28 -13.56 7.88
CA LEU A 17 -3.27 -12.29 8.61
C LEU A 17 -4.37 -12.23 9.67
N THR A 18 -5.59 -12.67 9.33
CA THR A 18 -6.71 -12.75 10.30
C THR A 18 -6.39 -13.69 11.46
N ARG A 19 -5.77 -14.85 11.19
CA ARG A 19 -5.37 -15.80 12.25
C ARG A 19 -4.24 -15.28 13.14
N VAL A 20 -3.29 -14.55 12.55
CA VAL A 20 -2.15 -13.97 13.25
C VAL A 20 -2.57 -12.77 14.11
N GLY A 21 -3.59 -12.04 13.66
CA GLY A 21 -4.13 -10.85 14.33
C GLY A 21 -3.34 -9.58 14.03
N GLU A 22 -4.01 -8.44 14.18
CA GLU A 22 -3.51 -7.10 13.82
C GLU A 22 -2.19 -6.76 14.52
N ALA A 23 -2.05 -7.09 15.80
CA ALA A 23 -0.86 -6.80 16.59
C ALA A 23 0.41 -7.49 16.05
N ARG A 24 0.26 -8.62 15.35
CA ARG A 24 1.39 -9.39 14.80
C ARG A 24 1.46 -9.32 13.28
N ALA A 25 0.52 -8.64 12.61
CA ALA A 25 0.51 -8.47 11.18
C ALA A 25 1.82 -7.82 10.64
N PRO A 26 2.39 -6.76 11.25
CA PRO A 26 3.65 -6.20 10.78
C PRO A 26 4.81 -7.18 10.85
N LEU A 27 4.88 -7.98 11.91
CA LEU A 27 5.91 -9.00 12.10
C LEU A 27 5.75 -10.15 11.09
N PHE A 28 4.52 -10.62 10.87
CA PHE A 28 4.22 -11.65 9.87
C PHE A 28 4.63 -11.20 8.46
N LEU A 29 4.26 -9.97 8.08
CA LEU A 29 4.63 -9.41 6.78
C LEU A 29 6.14 -9.21 6.66
N SER A 30 6.84 -8.83 7.74
CA SER A 30 8.30 -8.73 7.75
C SER A 30 8.98 -10.08 7.48
N ILE A 31 8.48 -11.15 8.11
CA ILE A 31 9.03 -12.51 7.92
C ILE A 31 8.73 -13.03 6.51
N LEU A 32 7.50 -12.84 6.04
CA LEU A 32 7.10 -13.23 4.68
C LEU A 32 7.92 -12.46 3.63
N GLY A 33 8.06 -11.15 3.81
CA GLY A 33 8.85 -10.28 2.95
C GLY A 33 10.32 -10.71 2.89
N LEU A 34 10.95 -10.94 4.04
CA LEU A 34 12.34 -11.42 4.09
C LEU A 34 12.51 -12.80 3.42
N SER A 35 11.54 -13.70 3.60
CA SER A 35 11.53 -15.03 2.97
C SER A 35 11.34 -14.97 1.45
N LEU A 36 10.67 -13.93 0.93
CA LEU A 36 10.56 -13.69 -0.50
C LEU A 36 11.83 -13.05 -1.05
N LEU A 37 12.38 -12.06 -0.35
CA LEU A 37 13.63 -11.37 -0.73
C LEU A 37 14.82 -12.34 -0.80
N SER A 38 14.90 -13.31 0.11
CA SER A 38 15.97 -14.32 0.11
C SER A 38 15.93 -15.28 -1.09
N ARG A 39 14.79 -15.36 -1.79
CA ARG A 39 14.61 -16.19 -2.99
C ARG A 39 14.95 -15.45 -4.28
N LEU A 40 15.15 -14.13 -4.23
CA LEU A 40 15.60 -13.36 -5.38
C LEU A 40 17.09 -13.62 -5.63
N PRO A 41 17.50 -13.86 -6.88
CA PRO A 41 18.90 -14.13 -7.21
C PRO A 41 19.78 -12.88 -7.17
N CYS A 42 19.19 -11.67 -7.15
CA CYS A 42 19.91 -10.40 -7.23
C CYS A 42 19.41 -9.41 -6.17
N ALA A 43 20.35 -8.82 -5.42
CA ALA A 43 20.06 -7.81 -4.41
C ALA A 43 19.50 -6.51 -5.03
N GLN A 44 19.86 -6.18 -6.27
CA GLN A 44 19.34 -5.00 -6.96
C GLN A 44 17.85 -5.13 -7.25
N ASP A 45 17.38 -6.32 -7.64
CA ASP A 45 15.96 -6.58 -7.86
C ASP A 45 15.16 -6.48 -6.55
N ALA A 46 15.74 -6.98 -5.46
CA ALA A 46 15.16 -6.85 -4.12
C ALA A 46 15.02 -5.37 -3.69
N LEU A 47 16.06 -4.56 -3.93
CA LEU A 47 16.04 -3.12 -3.63
C LEU A 47 15.04 -2.36 -4.51
N ALA A 48 14.93 -2.73 -5.79
CA ALA A 48 13.96 -2.12 -6.70
C ALA A 48 12.51 -2.40 -6.27
N LEU A 49 12.20 -3.63 -5.85
CA LEU A 49 10.89 -3.99 -5.30
C LEU A 49 10.58 -3.26 -3.99
N LEU A 50 11.59 -3.07 -3.13
CA LEU A 50 11.43 -2.30 -1.89
C LEU A 50 11.11 -0.83 -2.19
N ALA A 51 11.85 -0.19 -3.09
CA ALA A 51 11.60 1.19 -3.50
C ALA A 51 10.21 1.36 -4.14
N GLN A 52 9.77 0.38 -4.94
CA GLN A 52 8.42 0.40 -5.53
C GLN A 52 7.32 0.27 -4.46
N ALA A 53 7.49 -0.62 -3.49
CA ALA A 53 6.53 -0.78 -2.40
C ALA A 53 6.46 0.48 -1.50
N GLU A 54 7.61 1.12 -1.25
CA GLU A 54 7.70 2.38 -0.51
C GLU A 54 6.98 3.51 -1.25
N ALA A 55 7.24 3.67 -2.56
CA ALA A 55 6.55 4.65 -3.40
C ALA A 55 5.03 4.44 -3.37
N ALA A 56 4.55 3.21 -3.60
CA ALA A 56 3.12 2.90 -3.57
C ALA A 56 2.46 3.19 -2.21
N SER A 57 3.19 2.96 -1.10
CA SER A 57 2.68 3.22 0.26
C SER A 57 2.61 4.71 0.59
N LEU A 58 3.50 5.52 0.00
CA LEU A 58 3.53 6.97 0.18
C LEU A 58 2.58 7.69 -0.78
N GLU A 59 2.37 7.15 -1.98
CA GLU A 59 1.43 7.68 -2.98
C GLU A 59 -0.04 7.60 -2.52
N ASP A 60 -0.41 6.61 -1.71
CA ASP A 60 -1.75 6.51 -1.09
C ASP A 60 -2.04 7.71 -0.15
N GLY A 61 -1.00 8.26 0.49
CA GLY A 61 -1.09 9.50 1.28
C GLY A 61 -1.26 10.76 0.43
N ALA A 62 -0.89 10.75 -0.85
CA ALA A 62 -1.00 11.91 -1.73
C ALA A 62 -2.43 12.09 -2.28
N MET A 63 -3.21 11.01 -2.43
CA MET A 63 -4.63 11.07 -2.80
C MET A 63 -5.53 11.57 -1.64
N ALA A 64 -5.12 11.34 -0.39
CA ALA A 64 -5.86 11.80 0.81
C ALA A 64 -5.71 13.31 1.08
N ASN A 65 -4.68 13.95 0.49
CA ASN A 65 -4.48 15.40 0.54
C ASN A 65 -4.87 16.05 -0.80
N TYR A 66 -6.05 15.73 -1.32
CA TYR A 66 -6.70 16.67 -2.22
C TYR A 66 -7.17 17.84 -1.34
N PRO A 67 -6.60 19.07 -1.47
CA PRO A 67 -7.25 20.20 -0.87
C PRO A 67 -8.63 20.25 -1.53
N ALA A 68 -9.69 19.99 -0.76
CA ALA A 68 -11.00 20.49 -1.12
C ALA A 68 -10.74 21.96 -1.46
N SER A 69 -10.75 22.27 -2.76
CA SER A 69 -10.73 23.64 -3.22
C SER A 69 -11.99 24.22 -2.62
N SER A 70 -11.84 24.83 -1.44
CA SER A 70 -12.75 25.81 -0.92
C SER A 70 -12.77 26.91 -1.96
N SER A 71 -13.58 26.71 -2.99
CA SER A 71 -14.19 27.77 -3.78
C SER A 71 -15.22 28.49 -2.89
N ALA A 72 -14.82 28.84 -1.68
CA ALA A 72 -15.47 29.77 -0.78
C ALA A 72 -14.75 31.10 -0.98
N GLY A 73 -15.25 31.87 -1.93
CA GLY A 73 -14.73 33.16 -2.35
C GLY A 73 -15.16 33.38 -3.80
N ALA A 74 -16.14 34.20 -4.15
CA ALA A 74 -16.53 35.45 -3.52
C ALA A 74 -18.02 35.72 -3.75
N ASP A 75 -18.74 36.02 -2.67
CA ASP A 75 -19.83 37.00 -2.71
C ASP A 75 -19.18 38.38 -2.54
N PRO A 76 -19.25 39.24 -3.56
CA PRO A 76 -19.34 40.66 -3.29
C PRO A 76 -20.30 41.31 -4.31
N ALA A 77 -21.59 41.38 -3.99
CA ALA A 77 -22.49 42.24 -4.77
C ALA A 77 -23.69 42.74 -3.94
N ARG A 78 -23.40 43.60 -2.95
CA ARG A 78 -24.31 44.67 -2.51
C ARG A 78 -23.45 45.88 -2.15
N PRO A 79 -23.52 47.03 -2.86
CA PRO A 79 -24.61 48.03 -2.75
C PRO A 79 -24.98 48.61 -4.15
N THR A 80 -26.01 49.42 -4.40
CA THR A 80 -26.75 50.50 -3.69
C THR A 80 -28.21 50.50 -4.12
#